data_AF-E1ZW23-F1
#
_entry.id   AF-E1ZW23-F1
#
_cell.length_a   1.000
_cell.length_b   1.000
_cell.length_c   1.000
_cell.angle_alpha   90.00
_cell.angle_beta   90.00
_cell.angle_gamma   90.00
#
_symmetry.space_group_name_H-M   'P 1'
#
loop_
_entity.id
_entity.type
_entity.pdbx_description
1 polymer ?
#
loop_
_entity_poly.entity_id
_entity_poly.type
_entity_poly.pdbx_seq_one_letter_code
_entity_poly.pdbx_strand_id
1 'polypeptide(L)'
;INQVEKLNGVENFQLWKFEITILLKANDLYEVATEVSAVQDAAWLKKDANAQKVIVLSLGKKPMTHVLNCKTAQSMWAKLCAIYERDSEQRKCALMQEFFSYTMDKSCDVTTHISKLVNIASNLKALNADIADPMLISKILVTLPDSFKGFVTAWES
;
A
#
# COMPACT_ATOMS: atom_id res chain seq x y z
N ILE A 1 17.83 -3.80 -14.50
CA ILE A 1 16.65 -3.62 -13.62
C ILE A 1 16.64 -4.75 -12.57
N ASN A 2 17.79 -5.15 -12.02
CA ASN A 2 17.91 -6.48 -11.38
C ASN A 2 17.63 -6.51 -9.87
N GLN A 3 16.97 -5.49 -9.30
CA GLN A 3 16.69 -5.46 -7.85
C GLN A 3 15.34 -4.85 -7.42
N VAL A 4 14.47 -4.41 -8.34
CA VAL A 4 13.15 -3.87 -7.95
C VAL A 4 12.18 -5.03 -7.72
N GLU A 5 11.51 -5.05 -6.57
CA GLU A 5 10.47 -6.04 -6.30
C GLU A 5 9.31 -5.84 -7.27
N LYS A 6 8.75 -6.93 -7.79
CA LYS A 6 7.63 -6.82 -8.75
C LYS A 6 6.37 -6.34 -8.05
N LEU A 7 5.64 -5.43 -8.70
CA LEU A 7 4.31 -5.03 -8.22
C LEU A 7 3.38 -6.25 -8.23
N ASN A 8 2.82 -6.61 -7.08
CA ASN A 8 1.90 -7.75 -6.95
C ASN A 8 0.53 -7.30 -6.45
N GLY A 9 0.48 -6.28 -5.61
CA GLY A 9 -0.74 -5.86 -4.96
C GLY A 9 -0.62 -4.50 -4.29
N VAL A 10 -1.70 -4.14 -3.59
CA VAL A 10 -1.81 -2.90 -2.82
C VAL A 10 -0.75 -2.82 -1.72
N GLU A 11 -0.35 -3.96 -1.15
CA GLU A 11 0.62 -4.04 -0.05
C GLU A 11 2.02 -3.55 -0.42
N ASN A 12 2.50 -3.83 -1.65
CA ASN A 12 3.83 -3.43 -2.09
C ASN A 12 3.80 -2.26 -3.09
N PHE A 13 2.63 -1.70 -3.38
CA PHE A 13 2.48 -0.63 -4.37
C PHE A 13 3.25 0.65 -4.00
N GLN A 14 3.19 1.08 -2.73
CA GLN A 14 3.86 2.32 -2.31
C GLN A 14 5.38 2.22 -2.45
N LEU A 15 5.96 1.09 -2.02
CA LEU A 15 7.39 0.81 -2.16
C LEU A 15 7.78 0.70 -3.64
N TRP A 16 7.03 -0.09 -4.43
CA TRP A 16 7.25 -0.24 -5.87
C TRP A 16 7.20 1.11 -6.60
N LYS A 17 6.20 1.95 -6.29
CA LYS A 17 6.04 3.28 -6.90
C LYS A 17 7.26 4.14 -6.61
N PHE A 18 7.76 4.12 -5.37
CA PHE A 18 8.96 4.83 -5.00
C PHE A 18 10.18 4.33 -5.79
N GLU A 19 10.44 3.03 -5.80
CA GLU A 19 11.60 2.44 -6.49
C GLU A 19 11.59 2.72 -8.01
N ILE A 20 10.42 2.57 -8.66
CA ILE A 20 10.29 2.86 -10.09
C ILE A 20 10.39 4.34 -10.39
N THR A 21 9.89 5.21 -9.50
CA THR A 21 10.08 6.67 -9.64
C THR A 21 11.57 7.02 -9.66
N ILE A 22 12.36 6.47 -8.74
CA ILE A 22 13.81 6.71 -8.68
C ILE A 22 14.50 6.15 -9.92
N LEU A 23 14.13 4.94 -10.35
CA LEU A 23 14.68 4.30 -11.55
C LEU A 23 14.39 5.12 -12.82
N LEU A 24 13.16 5.63 -12.98
CA LEU A 24 12.78 6.45 -14.13
C LEU A 24 13.53 7.78 -14.13
N LYS A 25 13.70 8.42 -12.96
CA LYS A 25 14.49 9.65 -12.82
C LYS A 25 15.96 9.44 -13.17
N ALA A 26 16.56 8.35 -12.70
CA ALA A 26 17.96 8.02 -12.98
C ALA A 26 18.27 7.76 -14.47
N ASN A 27 17.23 7.55 -15.30
CA ASN A 27 17.37 7.30 -16.74
C ASN A 27 16.77 8.43 -17.60
N ASP A 28 16.40 9.58 -17.02
CA ASP A 28 15.74 10.69 -17.72
C ASP A 28 14.44 10.30 -18.44
N LEU A 29 13.70 9.35 -17.84
CA LEU A 29 12.45 8.78 -18.35
C LEU A 29 11.21 9.25 -17.57
N TYR A 30 11.40 9.89 -16.41
CA TYR A 30 10.31 10.23 -15.49
C TYR A 30 9.25 11.12 -16.15
N GLU A 31 9.67 12.22 -16.77
CA GLU A 31 8.74 13.17 -17.43
C GLU A 31 7.90 12.47 -18.51
N VAL A 32 8.51 11.59 -19.32
CA VAL A 32 7.81 10.84 -20.37
C VAL A 32 6.81 9.83 -19.78
N ALA A 33 7.11 9.29 -18.61
CA ALA A 33 6.24 8.34 -17.92
C ALA A 33 5.14 9.01 -17.08
N THR A 34 5.23 10.30 -16.76
CA THR A 34 4.24 10.97 -15.90
C THR A 34 3.44 12.05 -16.61
N GLU A 35 4.02 12.70 -17.61
CA GLU A 35 3.43 13.87 -18.27
C GLU A 35 2.92 13.54 -19.67
N VAL A 36 1.81 14.20 -20.04
CA VAL A 36 1.27 14.10 -21.39
C VAL A 36 2.08 15.01 -22.30
N SER A 37 2.89 14.42 -23.17
CA SER A 37 3.62 15.21 -24.17
C SER A 37 2.71 15.61 -25.32
N ALA A 38 2.71 16.90 -25.67
CA ALA A 38 2.08 17.42 -26.88
C ALA A 38 2.87 17.09 -28.16
N VAL A 39 4.17 16.81 -28.03
CA VAL A 39 5.08 16.50 -29.15
C VAL A 39 5.62 15.09 -28.97
N GLN A 40 5.31 14.22 -29.93
CA GLN A 40 5.74 12.81 -29.96
C GLN A 40 6.71 12.59 -31.10
N ASP A 41 7.87 13.27 -31.02
CA ASP A 41 8.94 13.09 -31.98
C ASP A 41 9.67 11.74 -31.79
N ALA A 42 10.62 11.43 -32.67
CA ALA A 42 11.37 10.17 -32.62
C ALA A 42 12.19 10.01 -31.31
N ALA A 43 12.66 11.11 -30.72
CA ALA A 43 13.41 11.08 -29.47
C ALA A 43 12.48 10.74 -28.28
N TRP A 44 11.29 11.35 -28.26
CA TRP A 44 10.24 11.05 -27.29
C TRP A 44 9.79 9.60 -27.38
N LEU A 45 9.49 9.10 -28.60
CA LEU A 45 9.07 7.70 -28.81
C LEU A 45 10.09 6.69 -28.27
N LYS A 46 11.39 6.98 -28.42
CA LYS A 46 12.46 6.14 -27.87
C LYS A 46 12.47 6.14 -26.34
N LYS A 47 12.29 7.31 -25.72
CA LYS A 47 12.17 7.43 -24.25
C LYS A 47 10.91 6.74 -23.73
N ASP A 48 9.79 6.91 -24.41
CA ASP A 48 8.51 6.29 -24.05
C ASP A 48 8.62 4.76 -24.11
N ALA A 49 9.19 4.19 -25.18
CA ALA A 49 9.44 2.75 -25.28
C ALA A 49 10.34 2.22 -24.14
N ASN A 50 11.38 2.98 -23.75
CA ASN A 50 12.24 2.62 -22.62
C ASN A 50 11.50 2.69 -21.28
N ALA A 51 10.65 3.70 -21.08
CA ALA A 51 9.83 3.84 -19.88
C ALA A 51 8.78 2.72 -19.79
N GLN A 52 8.11 2.39 -20.90
CA GLN A 52 7.20 1.24 -20.99
C GLN A 52 7.92 -0.06 -20.61
N LYS A 53 9.14 -0.28 -21.15
CA LYS A 53 9.96 -1.45 -20.80
C LYS A 53 10.25 -1.51 -19.30
N VAL A 54 10.64 -0.39 -18.69
CA VAL A 54 10.91 -0.32 -17.25
C VAL A 54 9.65 -0.69 -16.45
N ILE A 55 8.51 -0.09 -16.77
CA ILE A 55 7.24 -0.35 -16.10
C ILE A 55 6.89 -1.83 -16.24
N VAL A 56 6.77 -2.35 -17.47
CA VAL A 56 6.33 -3.73 -17.73
C VAL A 56 7.23 -4.77 -17.06
N LEU A 57 8.56 -4.60 -17.09
CA LEU A 57 9.48 -5.56 -16.45
C LEU A 57 9.38 -5.59 -14.92
N SER A 58 8.83 -4.53 -14.33
CA SER A 58 8.61 -4.41 -12.89
C SER A 58 7.23 -4.88 -12.42
N LEU A 59 6.34 -5.32 -13.33
CA LEU A 59 5.00 -5.78 -12.96
C LEU A 59 4.94 -7.31 -12.74
N GLY A 60 4.15 -7.71 -11.76
CA GLY A 60 3.62 -9.07 -11.65
C GLY A 60 2.48 -9.31 -12.64
N LYS A 61 2.05 -10.58 -12.76
CA LYS A 61 1.05 -11.00 -13.76
C LYS A 61 -0.27 -10.22 -13.66
N LYS A 62 -0.79 -10.02 -12.45
CA LYS A 62 -2.07 -9.32 -12.21
C LYS A 62 -2.02 -7.85 -12.65
N PRO A 63 -1.09 -6.99 -12.13
CA PRO A 63 -0.99 -5.61 -12.59
C PRO A 63 -0.72 -5.47 -14.09
N MET A 64 0.01 -6.41 -14.68
CA MET A 64 0.27 -6.41 -16.13
C MET A 64 -1.03 -6.42 -16.95
N THR A 65 -2.06 -7.14 -16.49
CA THR A 65 -3.38 -7.15 -17.19
C THR A 65 -4.04 -5.78 -17.25
N HIS A 66 -3.77 -4.89 -16.29
CA HIS A 66 -4.38 -3.55 -16.27
C HIS A 66 -3.77 -2.60 -17.31
N VAL A 67 -2.54 -2.88 -17.77
CA VAL A 67 -1.78 -2.02 -18.69
C VAL A 67 -1.66 -2.58 -20.10
N LEU A 68 -2.22 -3.77 -20.39
CA LEU A 68 -2.13 -4.42 -21.71
C LEU A 68 -2.63 -3.54 -22.87
N ASN A 69 -3.63 -2.70 -22.63
CA ASN A 69 -4.23 -1.84 -23.64
C ASN A 69 -3.67 -0.41 -23.65
N CYS A 70 -2.71 -0.12 -22.78
CA CYS A 70 -2.06 1.19 -22.70
C CYS A 70 -1.04 1.33 -23.83
N LYS A 71 -1.02 2.50 -24.49
CA LYS A 71 -0.16 2.75 -25.66
C LYS A 71 1.12 3.51 -25.33
N THR A 72 1.14 4.19 -24.19
CA THR A 72 2.24 5.05 -23.74
C THR A 72 2.62 4.71 -22.31
N ALA A 73 3.88 4.94 -21.93
CA ALA A 73 4.34 4.79 -20.56
C ALA A 73 3.52 5.66 -19.59
N GLN A 74 3.18 6.88 -20.02
CA GLN A 74 2.28 7.77 -19.30
C GLN A 74 0.93 7.11 -18.97
N SER A 75 0.29 6.49 -19.96
CA SER A 75 -1.00 5.84 -19.74
C SER A 75 -0.88 4.61 -18.83
N MET A 76 0.24 3.87 -18.90
CA MET A 76 0.51 2.74 -18.01
C MET A 76 0.67 3.22 -16.55
N TRP A 77 1.53 4.22 -16.35
CA TRP A 77 1.83 4.79 -15.03
C TRP A 77 0.58 5.37 -14.38
N ALA A 78 -0.17 6.20 -15.11
CA ALA A 78 -1.40 6.82 -14.63
C ALA A 78 -2.45 5.76 -14.26
N LYS A 79 -2.61 4.71 -15.08
CA LYS A 79 -3.57 3.63 -14.81
C LYS A 79 -3.23 2.85 -13.55
N LEU A 80 -1.95 2.52 -13.37
CA LEU A 80 -1.47 1.82 -12.17
C LEU A 80 -1.68 2.69 -10.92
N CYS A 81 -1.28 3.96 -10.96
CA CYS A 81 -1.50 4.88 -9.84
C CYS A 81 -2.98 4.99 -9.48
N ALA A 82 -3.84 5.23 -10.47
CA ALA A 82 -5.28 5.38 -10.24
C ALA A 82 -5.93 4.15 -9.59
N ILE A 83 -5.52 2.94 -9.99
CA ILE A 83 -6.05 1.69 -9.42
C ILE A 83 -5.52 1.50 -7.99
N TYR A 84 -4.20 1.48 -7.84
CA TYR A 84 -3.60 1.04 -6.58
C TYR A 84 -3.63 2.11 -5.49
N GLU A 85 -3.66 3.40 -5.82
CA GLU A 85 -3.88 4.46 -4.82
C GLU A 85 -5.29 4.39 -4.26
N ARG A 86 -6.30 4.28 -5.14
CA ARG A 86 -7.69 4.10 -4.72
C ARG A 86 -7.87 2.84 -3.88
N ASP A 87 -7.31 1.72 -4.32
CA ASP A 87 -7.42 0.45 -3.60
C ASP A 87 -6.64 0.51 -2.26
N SER A 88 -5.53 1.25 -2.18
CA SER A 88 -4.81 1.53 -0.92
C SER A 88 -5.66 2.33 0.06
N GLU A 89 -6.32 3.38 -0.42
CA GLU A 89 -7.18 4.22 0.40
C GLU A 89 -8.40 3.45 0.91
N GLN A 90 -9.05 2.66 0.05
CA GLN A 90 -10.17 1.80 0.43
C GLN A 90 -9.74 0.75 1.48
N ARG A 91 -8.58 0.10 1.28
CA ARG A 91 -8.03 -0.86 2.25
C ARG A 91 -7.70 -0.19 3.59
N LYS A 92 -7.13 1.02 3.56
CA LYS A 92 -6.86 1.81 4.76
C LYS A 92 -8.15 2.13 5.52
N CYS A 93 -9.18 2.63 4.85
CA CYS A 93 -10.48 2.92 5.46
C CYS A 93 -11.12 1.67 6.07
N ALA A 94 -11.10 0.54 5.34
CA ALA A 94 -11.65 -0.72 5.83
C ALA A 94 -10.93 -1.22 7.10
N LEU A 95 -9.59 -1.17 7.12
CA LEU A 95 -8.79 -1.55 8.27
C LEU A 95 -8.98 -0.61 9.46
N MET A 96 -9.13 0.71 9.23
CA MET A 96 -9.46 1.66 10.29
C MET A 96 -10.83 1.35 10.89
N GLN A 97 -11.84 1.07 10.05
CA GLN A 97 -13.17 0.68 10.52
C GLN A 97 -13.12 -0.63 11.32
N GLU A 98 -12.38 -1.62 10.84
CA GLU A 98 -12.14 -2.87 11.56
C GLU A 98 -11.47 -2.61 12.91
N PHE A 99 -10.41 -1.81 12.95
CA PHE A 99 -9.72 -1.44 14.18
C PHE A 99 -10.68 -0.81 15.19
N PHE A 100 -11.46 0.21 14.79
CA PHE A 100 -12.35 0.90 15.73
C PHE A 100 -13.53 0.05 16.19
N SER A 101 -14.10 -0.76 15.30
CA SER A 101 -15.26 -1.62 15.61
C SER A 101 -14.89 -2.93 16.32
N TYR A 102 -13.61 -3.31 16.31
CA TYR A 102 -13.16 -4.56 16.91
C TYR A 102 -13.46 -4.61 18.41
N THR A 103 -13.99 -5.75 18.85
CA THR A 103 -14.23 -6.12 20.25
C THR A 103 -13.77 -7.55 20.47
N MET A 104 -13.34 -7.88 21.68
CA MET A 104 -12.94 -9.23 22.01
C MET A 104 -14.18 -10.14 22.04
N ASP A 105 -14.13 -11.23 21.27
CA ASP A 105 -15.10 -12.31 21.38
C ASP A 105 -14.84 -13.09 22.67
N LYS A 106 -15.89 -13.36 23.45
CA LYS A 106 -15.82 -14.11 24.71
C LYS A 106 -15.29 -15.53 24.53
N SER A 107 -15.38 -16.08 23.32
CA SER A 107 -14.88 -17.41 22.95
C SER A 107 -13.38 -17.43 22.58
N CYS A 108 -12.76 -16.26 22.41
CA CYS A 108 -11.38 -16.12 21.96
C CYS A 108 -10.45 -15.86 23.16
N ASP A 109 -9.23 -16.40 23.14
CA ASP A 109 -8.25 -16.10 24.19
C ASP A 109 -7.60 -14.71 23.99
N VAL A 110 -7.01 -14.18 25.05
CA VAL A 110 -6.40 -12.84 25.07
C VAL A 110 -5.22 -12.73 24.09
N THR A 111 -4.47 -13.81 23.88
CA THR A 111 -3.31 -13.81 22.95
C THR A 111 -3.79 -13.67 21.51
N THR A 112 -4.81 -14.42 21.12
CA THR A 112 -5.42 -14.32 19.79
C THR A 112 -6.08 -12.95 19.60
N HIS A 113 -6.71 -12.40 20.64
CA HIS A 113 -7.27 -11.05 20.63
C HIS A 113 -6.21 -9.98 20.34
N ILE A 114 -5.10 -9.98 21.10
CA ILE A 114 -3.98 -9.04 20.89
C ILE A 114 -3.39 -9.23 19.48
N SER A 115 -3.18 -10.48 19.06
CA SER A 115 -2.61 -10.79 17.74
C SER A 115 -3.44 -10.21 16.60
N LYS A 116 -4.78 -10.24 16.70
CA LYS A 116 -5.67 -9.63 15.70
C LYS A 116 -5.48 -8.11 15.62
N LEU A 117 -5.47 -7.41 16.76
CA LEU A 117 -5.25 -5.96 16.80
C LEU A 117 -3.87 -5.55 16.30
N VAL A 118 -2.83 -6.28 16.69
CA VAL A 118 -1.45 -6.06 16.21
C VAL A 118 -1.35 -6.28 14.71
N ASN A 119 -2.04 -7.30 14.17
CA ASN A 119 -2.07 -7.54 12.73
C ASN A 119 -2.77 -6.43 11.95
N ILE A 120 -3.91 -5.93 12.46
CA ILE A 120 -4.60 -4.76 11.86
C ILE A 120 -3.68 -3.53 11.87
N ALA A 121 -3.03 -3.24 13.00
CA ALA A 121 -2.09 -2.12 13.11
C ALA A 121 -0.88 -2.28 12.17
N SER A 122 -0.34 -3.50 12.04
CA SER A 122 0.77 -3.79 11.12
C SER A 122 0.37 -3.60 9.65
N ASN A 123 -0.84 -4.01 9.28
CA ASN A 123 -1.37 -3.80 7.93
C ASN A 123 -1.63 -2.32 7.63
N LEU A 124 -2.11 -1.56 8.61
CA LEU A 124 -2.25 -0.11 8.51
C LEU A 124 -0.89 0.58 8.34
N LYS A 125 0.12 0.16 9.10
CA LYS A 125 1.50 0.65 8.96
C LYS A 125 2.07 0.40 7.55
N ALA A 126 1.84 -0.78 6.98
CA ALA A 126 2.24 -1.10 5.60
C ALA A 126 1.60 -0.18 4.55
N LEU A 127 0.45 0.43 4.86
CA LEU A 127 -0.26 1.40 4.01
C LEU A 127 0.06 2.86 4.38
N ASN A 128 1.16 3.12 5.10
CA ASN A 128 1.54 4.44 5.61
C ASN A 128 0.42 5.08 6.47
N ALA A 129 -0.26 4.27 7.28
CA ALA A 129 -1.34 4.67 8.16
C ALA A 129 -1.06 4.22 9.61
N ASP A 130 0.08 4.60 10.15
CA ASP A 130 0.53 4.06 11.44
C ASP A 130 -0.43 4.37 12.59
N ILE A 131 -0.65 3.39 13.46
CA ILE A 131 -1.40 3.54 14.70
C ILE A 131 -0.37 3.67 15.82
N ALA A 132 -0.37 4.80 16.51
CA ALA A 132 0.56 5.02 17.61
C ALA A 132 0.38 3.97 18.71
N ASP A 133 1.48 3.47 19.28
CA ASP A 133 1.47 2.43 20.32
C ASP A 133 0.49 2.74 21.48
N PRO A 134 0.41 3.97 22.02
CA PRO A 134 -0.56 4.30 23.07
C PRO A 134 -2.01 4.08 22.65
N MET A 135 -2.34 4.35 21.37
CA MET A 135 -3.68 4.15 20.83
C MET A 135 -4.00 2.65 20.66
N LEU A 136 -3.02 1.86 20.24
CA LEU A 136 -3.15 0.41 20.16
C LEU A 136 -3.34 -0.22 21.55
N ILE A 137 -2.52 0.19 22.54
CA ILE A 137 -2.61 -0.28 23.93
C ILE A 137 -3.97 0.10 24.52
N SER A 138 -4.38 1.36 24.39
CA SER A 138 -5.70 1.82 24.86
C SER A 138 -6.82 1.00 24.23
N LYS A 139 -6.74 0.72 22.93
CA LYS A 139 -7.74 -0.10 22.24
C LYS A 139 -7.79 -1.52 22.82
N ILE A 140 -6.64 -2.17 23.02
CA ILE A 140 -6.56 -3.51 23.63
C ILE A 140 -7.26 -3.51 24.99
N LEU A 141 -6.91 -2.57 25.87
CA LEU A 141 -7.45 -2.50 27.23
C LEU A 141 -8.98 -2.32 27.25
N VAL A 142 -9.51 -1.43 26.40
CA VAL A 142 -10.95 -1.15 26.32
C VAL A 142 -11.74 -2.33 25.74
N THR A 143 -11.11 -3.18 24.93
CA THR A 143 -11.77 -4.35 24.33
C THR A 143 -11.72 -5.62 25.18
N LEU A 144 -10.96 -5.63 26.28
CA LEU A 144 -10.90 -6.77 27.18
C LEU A 144 -12.24 -7.00 27.90
N PRO A 145 -12.62 -8.26 28.19
CA PRO A 145 -13.84 -8.55 28.93
C PRO A 145 -13.73 -8.15 30.41
N ASP A 146 -14.89 -7.97 31.04
CA ASP A 146 -15.04 -7.53 32.43
C ASP A 146 -14.21 -8.33 33.46
N SER A 147 -13.87 -9.59 33.16
CA SER A 147 -13.00 -10.42 34.00
C SER A 147 -11.60 -9.83 34.19
N PHE A 148 -11.15 -8.94 33.30
CA PHE A 148 -9.85 -8.27 33.35
C PHE A 148 -9.93 -6.84 33.91
N LYS A 149 -11.08 -6.40 34.44
CA LYS A 149 -11.23 -5.05 35.02
C LYS A 149 -10.14 -4.71 36.05
N GLY A 150 -9.79 -5.66 36.93
CA GLY A 150 -8.73 -5.47 37.91
C GLY A 150 -7.35 -5.21 37.30
N PHE A 151 -7.05 -5.84 36.16
CA PHE A 151 -5.82 -5.59 35.41
C PHE A 151 -5.84 -4.20 34.75
N VAL A 152 -6.95 -3.83 34.12
CA VAL A 152 -7.10 -2.51 33.48
C VAL A 152 -6.94 -1.38 34.50
N THR A 153 -7.61 -1.48 35.66
CA THR A 153 -7.49 -0.47 36.73
C THR A 153 -6.06 -0.36 37.27
N ALA A 154 -5.35 -1.48 37.42
CA ALA A 154 -3.96 -1.47 37.88
C ALA A 154 -3.00 -0.87 36.84
N TRP A 155 -3.31 -1.00 35.54
CA TRP A 155 -2.53 -0.41 34.45
C TRP A 155 -2.74 1.11 34.32
N GLU A 156 -3.95 1.59 34.63
CA GLU A 156 -4.31 3.01 34.57
C GLU A 156 -3.90 3.81 35.83
N SER A 157 -3.46 3.13 36.90
CA SER A 157 -3.01 3.72 38.17
C SER A 157 -1.53 4.13 38.13
#